data_AF-A0A8R1HQM2-F1
#
_entry.id   AF-A0A8R1HQM2-F1
#
_cell.length_a   1.000
_cell.length_b   1.000
_cell.length_c   1.000
_cell.angle_alpha   90.00
_cell.angle_beta   90.00
_cell.angle_gamma   90.00
#
_symmetry.space_group_name_H-M   'P 1'
#
loop_
_entity.id
_entity.type
_entity.pdbx_description
1 polymer ?
#
loop_
_entity_poly.entity_id
_entity_poly.type
_entity_poly.pdbx_seq_one_letter_code
_entity_poly.pdbx_strand_id
1 'polypeptide(L)'
;MDENPISYWNRATTKDVFPHLHRIHLQYFSSPVTTAEAERLFSSAKTVLTDNRKLLSAENFTKLMFLQQNVKLMGFGPQNNDNYSKS
;
A
#
# COMPACT_ATOMS: atom_id res chain seq x y z
N MET A 1 -0.96 -3.32 -26.08
CA MET A 1 0.20 -2.43 -25.87
C MET A 1 -0.03 -1.82 -24.51
N ASP A 2 0.24 -2.56 -23.44
CA ASP A 2 -0.03 -2.15 -22.06
C ASP A 2 1.17 -2.55 -21.21
N GLU A 3 2.32 -1.94 -21.50
CA GLU A 3 3.52 -2.16 -20.73
C GLU A 3 3.40 -1.36 -19.43
N ASN A 4 3.47 -2.05 -18.28
CA ASN A 4 3.39 -1.40 -16.98
C ASN A 4 4.49 -0.33 -16.90
N PRO A 5 4.15 0.95 -16.62
CA PRO A 5 5.11 2.05 -16.62
C PRO A 5 6.27 1.83 -15.65
N ILE A 6 6.02 1.19 -14.50
CA ILE A 6 7.09 0.79 -13.56
C ILE A 6 8.07 -0.19 -14.20
N SER A 7 7.55 -1.15 -14.98
CA SER A 7 8.36 -2.15 -15.67
C SER A 7 9.20 -1.54 -16.79
N TYR A 8 8.72 -0.48 -17.43
CA TYR A 8 9.47 0.28 -18.44
C TYR A 8 10.61 1.09 -17.79
N TRP A 9 10.34 1.79 -16.69
CA TRP A 9 11.33 2.61 -15.99
C TRP A 9 12.38 1.79 -15.25
N ASN A 10 12.05 0.57 -14.80
CA ASN A 10 13.02 -0.33 -14.17
C ASN A 10 14.04 -0.96 -15.13
N ARG A 11 13.91 -0.74 -16.45
CA ARG A 11 14.88 -1.26 -17.44
C ARG A 11 16.18 -0.46 -17.38
N ALA A 12 17.30 -1.18 -17.43
CA ALA A 12 18.64 -0.58 -17.48
C ALA A 12 18.79 0.39 -18.68
N THR A 13 18.20 0.06 -19.82
CA THR A 13 18.22 0.90 -21.03
C THR A 13 17.58 2.27 -20.80
N THR A 14 16.48 2.34 -20.06
CA THR A 14 15.76 3.59 -19.80
C THR A 14 16.54 4.48 -18.83
N LYS A 15 17.29 3.87 -17.90
CA LYS A 15 18.18 4.57 -16.96
C LYS A 15 19.35 5.25 -17.66
N ASP A 16 19.96 4.57 -18.64
CA ASP A 16 21.12 5.10 -19.36
C ASP A 16 20.72 6.19 -20.35
N VAL A 17 19.54 6.07 -20.97
CA VAL A 17 19.03 7.08 -21.92
C VAL A 17 18.48 8.31 -21.20
N PHE A 18 17.83 8.13 -20.05
CA PHE A 18 17.18 9.23 -19.30
C PHE A 18 17.52 9.21 -17.80
N PRO A 19 18.78 9.47 -17.40
CA PRO A 19 19.21 9.36 -16.01
C PRO A 19 18.48 10.31 -15.06
N HIS A 20 18.16 11.53 -15.52
CA HIS A 20 17.48 12.53 -14.71
C HIS A 20 15.99 12.19 -14.50
N LEU A 21 15.33 11.71 -15.55
CA LEU A 21 13.92 11.33 -15.51
C LEU A 21 13.73 10.00 -14.76
N HIS A 22 14.67 9.07 -14.90
CA HIS A 22 14.73 7.85 -14.09
C HIS A 22 14.88 8.16 -12.60
N ARG A 23 15.54 9.25 -12.19
CA ARG A 23 15.57 9.62 -10.77
C ARG A 23 14.20 10.08 -10.25
N ILE A 24 13.41 10.72 -11.09
CA ILE A 24 12.14 11.35 -10.74
C ILE A 24 10.98 10.36 -10.80
N HIS A 25 11.04 9.36 -11.68
CA HIS A 25 9.93 8.42 -11.89
C HIS A 25 9.53 7.70 -10.59
N LEU A 26 10.50 7.33 -9.75
CA LEU A 26 10.23 6.66 -8.48
C LEU A 26 9.37 7.53 -7.56
N GLN A 27 9.63 8.83 -7.49
CA GLN A 27 8.89 9.75 -6.61
C GLN A 27 7.44 9.95 -7.07
N TYR A 28 7.22 10.05 -8.38
CA TYR A 28 5.89 10.29 -8.93
C TYR A 28 5.05 9.02 -9.00
N PHE A 29 5.64 7.87 -9.30
CA PHE A 29 4.90 6.62 -9.37
C PHE A 29 4.76 5.90 -8.03
N SER A 30 5.56 6.23 -7.00
CA SER A 30 5.33 5.73 -5.64
C SER A 30 4.15 6.42 -4.95
N SER A 31 3.75 7.60 -5.44
CA SER A 31 2.64 8.33 -4.87
C SER A 31 1.31 7.74 -5.37
N PRO A 32 0.42 7.29 -4.49
CA PRO A 32 -0.93 6.95 -4.91
C PRO A 32 -1.59 8.20 -5.52
N VAL A 33 -2.26 8.02 -6.65
CA VAL A 33 -2.91 9.11 -7.42
C VAL A 33 -4.05 9.77 -6.64
N THR A 34 -4.57 9.10 -5.61
CA THR A 34 -5.79 9.53 -4.90
C THR A 34 -5.67 9.36 -3.38
N THR A 35 -6.32 10.25 -2.64
CA THR A 35 -6.54 10.12 -1.18
C THR A 35 -7.50 8.98 -0.82
N ALA A 36 -8.18 8.39 -1.80
CA ALA A 36 -9.18 7.34 -1.61
C ALA A 36 -8.66 6.13 -0.82
N GLU A 37 -7.39 5.74 -0.99
CA GLU A 37 -6.80 4.64 -0.21
C GLU A 37 -6.62 5.00 1.27
N ALA A 38 -6.24 6.26 1.55
CA ALA A 38 -6.21 6.77 2.92
C ALA A 38 -7.62 6.84 3.52
N GLU A 39 -8.61 7.32 2.75
CA GLU A 39 -10.01 7.40 3.18
C GLU A 39 -10.62 6.02 3.46
N ARG A 40 -10.33 5.01 2.63
CA ARG A 40 -10.71 3.61 2.87
C ARG A 40 -10.08 3.08 4.15
N LEU A 41 -8.79 3.35 4.34
CA LEU A 41 -8.07 2.96 5.54
C LEU A 41 -8.68 3.60 6.80
N PHE A 42 -8.98 4.90 6.77
CA PHE A 42 -9.65 5.59 7.88
C PHE A 42 -11.09 5.14 8.09
N SER A 43 -11.83 4.80 7.03
CA SER A 43 -13.21 4.32 7.13
C SER A 43 -13.26 2.92 7.74
N SER A 44 -12.41 2.01 7.27
CA SER A 44 -12.27 0.66 7.84
C SER A 44 -11.80 0.72 9.30
N ALA A 45 -10.80 1.56 9.59
CA ALA A 45 -10.32 1.73 10.94
C ALA A 45 -11.37 2.39 11.85
N LYS A 46 -12.23 3.27 11.33
CA LYS A 46 -13.37 3.83 12.08
C LYS A 46 -14.38 2.75 12.46
N THR A 47 -14.68 1.80 11.58
CA THR A 47 -15.54 0.65 11.88
C THR A 47 -14.96 -0.20 13.01
N VAL A 48 -13.67 -0.57 12.92
CA VAL A 48 -12.94 -1.33 13.97
C VAL A 48 -12.82 -0.54 15.28
N LEU A 49 -12.74 0.79 15.18
CA LEU A 49 -12.65 1.72 16.30
C LEU A 49 -13.97 1.82 17.08
N THR A 50 -15.14 1.73 16.43
CA THR A 50 -16.45 1.80 17.11
C THR A 50 -16.68 0.63 18.07
N ASP A 51 -16.21 -0.57 17.72
CA ASP A 51 -16.44 -1.78 18.53
C ASP A 51 -15.46 -1.90 19.72
N ASN A 52 -14.25 -1.35 19.59
CA ASN A 52 -13.16 -1.53 20.58
C ASN A 52 -12.86 -0.28 21.44
N ARG A 53 -13.57 0.84 21.24
CA ARG A 53 -13.22 2.17 21.81
C ARG A 53 -13.30 2.29 23.33
N LYS A 54 -13.85 1.31 24.06
CA LYS A 54 -13.96 1.45 25.52
C LYS A 54 -12.61 1.35 26.26
N LEU A 55 -11.54 0.88 25.61
CA LEU A 55 -10.26 0.57 26.29
C LEU A 55 -8.99 1.09 25.60
N LEU A 56 -9.07 1.76 24.44
CA LEU A 56 -7.87 2.12 23.66
C LEU A 56 -7.69 3.63 23.50
N SER A 57 -6.50 4.14 23.88
CA SER A 57 -6.09 5.52 23.65
C SER A 57 -5.84 5.79 22.15
N ALA A 58 -5.98 7.05 21.74
CA ALA A 58 -5.72 7.48 20.35
C ALA A 58 -4.28 7.17 19.89
N GLU A 59 -3.31 7.24 20.81
CA GLU A 59 -1.91 6.90 20.51
C GLU A 59 -1.72 5.40 20.19
N ASN A 60 -2.32 4.53 21.00
CA ASN A 60 -2.23 3.08 20.80
C ASN A 60 -2.95 2.65 19.52
N PHE A 61 -4.05 3.34 19.18
CA PHE A 61 -4.76 3.14 17.91
C PHE A 61 -3.86 3.45 16.70
N THR A 62 -3.17 4.58 16.69
CA THR A 62 -2.24 4.94 15.61
C THR A 62 -1.12 3.91 15.46
N LYS A 63 -0.56 3.42 16.56
CA LYS A 63 0.47 2.35 16.55
C LYS A 63 -0.06 1.05 15.96
N LEU A 64 -1.27 0.62 16.36
CA LEU A 64 -1.90 -0.57 15.79
C LEU A 64 -2.19 -0.42 14.30
N MET A 65 -2.65 0.76 13.87
CA MET A 65 -2.93 1.04 12.47
C MET A 65 -1.65 1.01 11.61
N PHE A 66 -0.56 1.58 12.13
CA PHE A 66 0.76 1.45 11.52
C PHE A 66 1.19 -0.01 11.40
N LEU A 67 1.09 -0.79 12.47
CA LEU A 67 1.47 -2.20 12.46
C LEU A 67 0.61 -3.01 11.47
N GLN A 68 -0.71 -2.86 11.51
CA GLN A 68 -1.63 -3.57 10.63
C GLN A 68 -1.33 -3.33 9.14
N GLN A 69 -0.96 -2.10 8.77
CA GLN A 69 -0.62 -1.77 7.39
C GLN A 69 0.75 -2.35 6.99
N ASN A 70 1.75 -2.23 7.87
CA ASN A 70 3.11 -2.65 7.55
C ASN A 70 3.32 -4.17 7.67
N VAL A 71 2.54 -4.89 8.48
CA VAL A 71 2.59 -6.36 8.60
C VAL A 71 2.39 -7.04 7.25
N LYS A 72 1.52 -6.50 6.39
CA LYS A 72 1.30 -7.00 5.02
C LYS A 72 2.54 -6.82 4.13
N LEU A 73 3.25 -5.71 4.29
CA LEU A 73 4.48 -5.40 3.55
C LEU A 73 5.68 -6.20 4.05
N MET A 74 5.70 -6.55 5.34
CA MET A 74 6.78 -7.32 5.98
C MET A 74 6.67 -8.84 5.74
N GLY A 75 5.68 -9.31 4.98
CA GLY A 75 5.48 -10.74 4.68
C GLY A 75 4.86 -11.54 5.83
N PHE A 76 4.38 -10.88 6.89
CA PHE A 76 3.66 -11.49 8.01
C PHE A 76 2.12 -11.36 7.87
N GLY A 77 1.65 -10.82 6.76
CA GLY A 77 0.21 -10.70 6.46
C GLY A 77 -0.44 -12.08 6.26
N PRO A 78 -1.74 -12.22 6.53
CA PRO A 78 -2.45 -13.45 6.21
C PRO A 78 -2.28 -13.73 4.72
N GLN A 79 -1.75 -14.92 4.40
CA GLN A 79 -1.81 -15.46 3.05
C GLN A 79 -3.30 -15.61 2.74
N ASN A 80 -3.86 -14.68 1.96
CA ASN A 80 -5.17 -14.92 1.34
C ASN A 80 -4.97 -16.08 0.38
N ASN A 81 -5.13 -17.29 0.91
CA ASN A 81 -5.40 -18.49 0.14
C ASN A 81 -6.82 -18.31 -0.43
N ASP A 82 -6.97 -17.44 -1.42
CA ASP A 82 -8.13 -17.45 -2.31
C ASP A 82 -7.98 -18.63 -3.30
N ASN A 83 -7.79 -19.83 -2.74
CA ASN A 83 -8.17 -21.07 -3.40
C ASN A 83 -9.70 -21.18 -3.26
N TYR A 84 -10.42 -20.40 -4.07
CA TYR A 84 -11.79 -20.76 -4.40
C TYR A 84 -11.74 -21.97 -5.34
N SER A 85 -11.64 -23.15 -4.73
CA SER A 85 -12.25 -24.36 -5.27
C SER A 85 -13.76 -24.14 -5.33
N LYS A 86 -14.31 -24.18 -6.54
CA LYS A 86 -15.63 -24.73 -6.89
C LYS A 86 -15.50 -25.08 -8.37
N SER A 87 -15.33 -26.35 -8.73
CA SER A 87 -16.38 -27.40 -8.76
C SER A 87 -17.55 -26.98 -9.64
#